data_AF-A0A928HCX2-F1
#
_entry.id   AF-A0A928HCX2-F1
#
_cell.length_a   1.000
_cell.length_b   1.000
_cell.length_c   1.000
_cell.angle_alpha   90.00
_cell.angle_beta   90.00
_cell.angle_gamma   90.00
#
_symmetry.space_group_name_H-M   'P 1'
#
loop_
_entity.id
_entity.type
_entity.pdbx_description
1 polymer ?
#
loop_
_entity_poly.entity_id
_entity_poly.type
_entity_poly.pdbx_seq_one_letter_code
_entity_poly.pdbx_strand_id
1 'polypeptide(L)'
;MAEDIQGLLNRIQSDGIEKAEAEKKRILDDAKKQAEEIVAKAKAEAAAIMKNAGEEAIISENKGKAAVKQAARDVILSLQTELQKRLEAIVRDSLGQAITPEVMGQIVTKMAEKYFAQDDNGTIELLLSPADAAALEAGLKAGLVANLKAKPEIQLSSNIAAGLKIGVKGTDLFFDFSDDALTEVICSYAGPKLAAAIKG
;
A
#
# COMPACT_ATOMS: atom_id res chain seq x y z
N MET A 1 77.92 -70.65 -36.01
CA MET A 1 76.45 -70.80 -35.92
C MET A 1 75.89 -70.33 -34.57
N ALA A 2 76.59 -70.51 -33.44
CA ALA A 2 76.13 -70.01 -32.14
C ALA A 2 76.18 -68.46 -31.99
N GLU A 3 77.20 -67.80 -32.56
CA GLU A 3 77.34 -66.33 -32.51
C GLU A 3 76.24 -65.57 -33.26
N ASP A 4 75.67 -66.15 -34.32
CA ASP A 4 74.62 -65.53 -35.14
C ASP A 4 73.26 -65.53 -34.41
N ILE A 5 73.00 -66.58 -33.63
CA ILE A 5 71.79 -66.69 -32.80
C ILE A 5 71.86 -65.77 -31.58
N GLN A 6 73.02 -65.61 -30.95
CA GLN A 6 73.20 -64.64 -29.86
C GLN A 6 73.08 -63.19 -30.34
N GLY A 7 73.58 -62.86 -31.54
CA GLY A 7 73.40 -61.55 -32.15
C GLY A 7 71.92 -61.22 -32.43
N LEU A 8 71.16 -62.20 -32.95
CA LEU A 8 69.72 -62.07 -33.16
C LEU A 8 68.93 -61.91 -31.85
N LEU A 9 69.28 -62.69 -30.81
CA LEU A 9 68.66 -62.56 -29.49
C LEU A 9 68.89 -61.17 -28.87
N ASN A 10 70.13 -60.68 -28.91
CA ASN A 10 70.48 -59.35 -28.41
C ASN A 10 69.72 -58.25 -29.16
N ARG A 11 69.55 -58.40 -30.47
CA ARG A 11 68.81 -57.43 -31.30
C ARG A 11 67.31 -57.44 -30.99
N ILE A 12 66.70 -58.62 -30.85
CA ILE A 12 65.29 -58.76 -30.43
C ILE A 12 65.08 -58.16 -29.03
N GLN A 13 66.02 -58.39 -28.12
CA GLN A 13 65.96 -57.87 -26.77
C GLN A 13 66.11 -56.34 -26.75
N SER A 14 67.04 -55.79 -27.53
CA SER A 14 67.22 -54.34 -27.68
C SER A 14 66.00 -53.67 -28.31
N ASP A 15 65.49 -54.19 -29.43
CA ASP A 15 64.30 -53.67 -30.10
C ASP A 15 63.05 -53.77 -29.21
N GLY A 16 62.96 -54.83 -28.39
CA GLY A 16 61.90 -55.02 -27.41
C GLY A 16 61.94 -53.99 -26.28
N ILE A 17 63.14 -53.70 -25.76
CA ILE A 17 63.36 -52.69 -24.71
C ILE A 17 63.07 -51.29 -25.25
N GLU A 18 63.57 -50.94 -26.43
CA GLU A 18 63.33 -49.63 -27.04
C GLU A 18 61.84 -49.39 -27.30
N LYS A 19 61.11 -50.40 -27.83
CA LYS A 19 59.66 -50.31 -28.01
C LYS A 19 58.92 -50.16 -26.68
N ALA A 20 59.33 -50.91 -25.65
CA ALA A 20 58.72 -50.81 -24.32
C ALA A 20 58.96 -49.43 -23.68
N GLU A 21 60.15 -48.85 -23.83
CA GLU A 21 60.46 -47.50 -23.35
C GLU A 21 59.69 -46.41 -24.11
N ALA A 22 59.55 -46.55 -25.43
CA ALA A 22 58.73 -45.66 -26.24
C ALA A 22 57.26 -45.71 -25.83
N GLU A 23 56.70 -46.91 -25.63
CA GLU A 23 55.32 -47.12 -25.18
C GLU A 23 55.10 -46.55 -23.77
N LYS A 24 56.03 -46.80 -22.84
CA LYS A 24 56.00 -46.25 -21.48
C LYS A 24 56.01 -44.72 -21.50
N LYS A 25 56.87 -44.11 -22.32
CA LYS A 25 56.94 -42.66 -22.47
C LYS A 25 55.63 -42.10 -23.03
N ARG A 26 55.07 -42.74 -24.06
CA ARG A 26 53.78 -42.38 -24.64
C ARG A 26 52.65 -42.40 -23.61
N ILE A 27 52.56 -43.45 -22.79
CA ILE A 27 51.55 -43.58 -21.73
C ILE A 27 51.73 -42.49 -20.67
N LEU A 28 52.96 -42.20 -20.25
CA LEU A 28 53.25 -41.15 -19.27
C LEU A 28 52.90 -39.75 -19.80
N ASP A 29 53.21 -39.47 -21.06
CA ASP A 29 52.92 -38.18 -21.68
C ASP A 29 51.40 -38.01 -21.86
N ASP A 30 50.68 -39.06 -22.27
CA ASP A 30 49.21 -39.01 -22.39
C ASP A 30 48.53 -38.86 -21.03
N ALA A 31 48.99 -39.58 -20.00
CA ALA A 31 48.49 -39.46 -18.64
C ALA A 31 48.73 -38.05 -18.06
N LYS A 32 49.91 -37.45 -18.31
CA LYS A 32 50.19 -36.06 -17.91
C LYS A 32 49.26 -35.08 -18.61
N LYS A 33 49.05 -35.24 -19.91
CA LYS A 33 48.17 -34.38 -20.69
C LYS A 33 46.72 -34.46 -20.19
N GLN A 34 46.21 -35.67 -19.93
CA GLN A 34 44.88 -35.87 -19.36
C GLN A 34 44.76 -35.25 -17.97
N ALA A 35 45.79 -35.38 -17.12
CA ALA A 35 45.80 -34.74 -15.80
C ALA A 35 45.78 -33.21 -15.91
N GLU A 36 46.54 -32.62 -16.82
CA GLU A 36 46.52 -31.18 -17.10
C GLU A 36 45.15 -30.72 -17.60
N GLU A 37 44.52 -31.45 -18.51
CA GLU A 37 43.17 -31.15 -19.02
C GLU A 37 42.11 -31.21 -17.91
N ILE A 38 42.16 -32.22 -17.04
CA ILE A 38 41.24 -32.34 -15.89
C ILE A 38 41.42 -31.15 -14.94
N VAL A 39 42.67 -30.80 -14.60
CA VAL A 39 42.95 -29.66 -13.71
C VAL A 39 42.52 -28.34 -14.34
N ALA A 40 42.76 -28.15 -15.65
CA ALA A 40 42.33 -26.95 -16.37
C ALA A 40 40.81 -26.83 -16.38
N LYS A 41 40.08 -27.93 -16.65
CA LYS A 41 38.62 -27.96 -16.63
C LYS A 41 38.06 -27.68 -15.23
N ALA A 42 38.61 -28.31 -14.20
CA ALA A 42 38.20 -28.07 -12.81
C ALA A 42 38.43 -26.61 -12.38
N LYS A 43 39.55 -25.99 -12.79
CA LYS A 43 39.81 -24.56 -12.54
C LYS A 43 38.83 -23.65 -13.27
N ALA A 44 38.50 -23.96 -14.52
CA ALA A 44 37.53 -23.20 -15.30
C ALA A 44 36.11 -23.29 -14.70
N GLU A 45 35.69 -24.48 -14.29
CA GLU A 45 34.41 -24.70 -13.61
C GLU A 45 34.37 -23.96 -12.26
N ALA A 46 35.44 -24.04 -11.46
CA ALA A 46 35.52 -23.31 -10.19
C ALA A 46 35.44 -21.78 -10.40
N ALA A 47 36.12 -21.24 -11.42
CA ALA A 47 36.06 -19.82 -11.75
C ALA A 47 34.64 -19.42 -12.19
N ALA A 48 33.96 -20.24 -12.98
CA ALA A 48 32.58 -20.01 -13.40
C ALA A 48 31.61 -20.03 -12.21
N ILE A 49 31.75 -20.99 -11.30
CA ILE A 49 30.94 -21.08 -10.07
C ILE A 49 31.14 -19.83 -9.21
N MET A 50 32.39 -19.42 -8.98
CA MET A 50 32.71 -18.24 -8.19
C MET A 50 32.14 -16.96 -8.80
N LYS A 51 32.21 -16.82 -10.13
CA LYS A 51 31.62 -15.69 -10.85
C LYS A 51 30.09 -15.66 -10.68
N ASN A 52 29.42 -16.79 -10.94
CA ASN A 52 27.96 -16.89 -10.81
C ASN A 52 27.51 -16.63 -9.37
N ALA A 53 28.20 -17.18 -8.38
CA ALA A 53 27.92 -16.94 -6.97
C ALA A 53 28.07 -15.45 -6.60
N GLY A 54 29.06 -14.76 -7.16
CA GLY A 54 29.22 -13.31 -6.98
C GLY A 54 28.08 -12.49 -7.59
N GLU A 55 27.66 -12.84 -8.81
CA GLU A 55 26.52 -12.20 -9.48
C GLU A 55 25.21 -12.43 -8.70
N GLU A 56 24.97 -13.67 -8.26
CA GLU A 56 23.82 -14.02 -7.43
C GLU A 56 23.82 -13.29 -6.09
N ALA A 57 24.99 -13.15 -5.44
CA ALA A 57 25.12 -12.41 -4.19
C ALA A 57 24.73 -10.93 -4.37
N ILE A 58 25.20 -10.29 -5.44
CA ILE A 58 24.84 -8.89 -5.76
C ILE A 58 23.32 -8.76 -6.02
N ILE A 59 22.75 -9.69 -6.80
CA ILE A 59 21.31 -9.70 -7.08
C ILE A 59 20.52 -9.88 -5.78
N SER A 60 20.95 -10.80 -4.91
CA SER A 60 20.31 -11.08 -3.62
C SER A 60 20.38 -9.86 -2.68
N GLU A 61 21.54 -9.21 -2.60
CA GLU A 61 21.72 -7.99 -1.81
C GLU A 61 20.80 -6.85 -2.29
N ASN A 62 20.75 -6.64 -3.62
CA ASN A 62 19.88 -5.63 -4.21
C ASN A 62 18.40 -5.93 -3.95
N LYS A 63 17.99 -7.18 -4.06
CA LYS A 63 16.63 -7.63 -3.70
C LYS A 63 16.33 -7.38 -2.22
N GLY A 64 17.28 -7.71 -1.33
CA GLY A 64 17.15 -7.45 0.10
C GLY A 64 16.97 -5.97 0.43
N LYS A 65 17.81 -5.09 -0.15
CA LYS A 65 17.69 -3.63 0.02
C LYS A 65 16.36 -3.11 -0.49
N ALA A 66 15.89 -3.59 -1.64
CA ALA A 66 14.59 -3.21 -2.19
C ALA A 66 13.43 -3.66 -1.28
N ALA A 67 13.48 -4.89 -0.77
CA ALA A 67 12.48 -5.43 0.14
C ALA A 67 12.38 -4.62 1.45
N VAL A 68 13.52 -4.26 2.05
CA VAL A 68 13.55 -3.41 3.26
C VAL A 68 12.95 -2.03 2.97
N LYS A 69 13.30 -1.42 1.83
CA LYS A 69 12.74 -0.12 1.43
C LYS A 69 11.23 -0.18 1.23
N GLN A 70 10.73 -1.29 0.65
CA GLN A 70 9.30 -1.52 0.48
C GLN A 70 8.61 -1.70 1.83
N ALA A 71 9.14 -2.56 2.71
CA ALA A 71 8.60 -2.74 4.06
C ALA A 71 8.53 -1.43 4.84
N ALA A 72 9.56 -0.57 4.76
CA ALA A 72 9.55 0.74 5.39
C ALA A 72 8.42 1.63 4.86
N ARG A 73 8.18 1.62 3.54
CA ARG A 73 7.05 2.35 2.93
C ARG A 73 5.71 1.80 3.41
N ASP A 74 5.56 0.48 3.48
CA ASP A 74 4.33 -0.17 3.87
C ASP A 74 3.99 0.12 5.34
N VAL A 75 4.99 0.20 6.22
CA VAL A 75 4.82 0.64 7.62
C VAL A 75 4.30 2.07 7.69
N ILE A 76 4.87 2.99 6.92
CA ILE A 76 4.43 4.40 6.90
C ILE A 76 2.99 4.51 6.38
N LEU A 77 2.65 3.79 5.31
CA LEU A 77 1.29 3.79 4.74
C LEU A 77 0.27 3.18 5.72
N SER A 78 0.64 2.11 6.40
CA SER A 78 -0.21 1.47 7.41
C SER A 78 -0.45 2.41 8.59
N LEU A 79 0.58 3.11 9.06
CA LEU A 79 0.47 4.11 10.12
C LEU A 79 -0.42 5.28 9.69
N GLN A 80 -0.25 5.80 8.47
CA GLN A 80 -1.08 6.86 7.93
C GLN A 80 -2.56 6.45 7.91
N THR A 81 -2.84 5.23 7.45
CA THR A 81 -4.21 4.69 7.36
C THR A 81 -4.83 4.52 8.74
N GLU A 82 -4.08 3.98 9.70
CA GLU A 82 -4.55 3.79 11.08
C GLU A 82 -4.81 5.12 11.78
N LEU A 83 -3.93 6.11 11.61
CA LEU A 83 -4.12 7.45 12.17
C LEU A 83 -5.32 8.16 11.56
N GLN A 84 -5.55 8.00 10.26
CA GLN A 84 -6.74 8.56 9.61
C GLN A 84 -8.03 7.93 10.16
N LYS A 85 -8.08 6.60 10.31
CA LYS A 85 -9.23 5.92 10.93
C LYS A 85 -9.49 6.40 12.36
N ARG A 86 -8.43 6.60 13.15
CA ARG A 86 -8.54 7.13 14.51
C ARG A 86 -9.05 8.57 14.51
N LEU A 87 -8.59 9.40 13.60
CA LEU A 87 -9.10 10.76 13.44
C LEU A 87 -10.58 10.76 13.08
N GLU A 88 -10.99 9.93 12.11
CA GLU A 88 -12.39 9.76 11.71
C GLU A 88 -13.27 9.34 12.90
N ALA A 89 -12.81 8.39 13.72
CA ALA A 89 -13.51 7.99 14.93
C ALA A 89 -13.62 9.12 15.96
N ILE A 90 -12.53 9.82 16.24
CA ILE A 90 -12.52 10.96 17.19
C ILE A 90 -13.45 12.08 16.72
N VAL A 91 -13.42 12.40 15.43
CA VAL A 91 -14.28 13.45 14.85
C VAL A 91 -15.74 13.04 14.95
N ARG A 92 -16.09 11.80 14.59
CA ARG A 92 -17.44 11.26 14.71
C ARG A 92 -17.96 11.31 16.16
N ASP A 93 -17.15 10.83 17.11
CA ASP A 93 -17.52 10.84 18.54
C ASP A 93 -17.66 12.26 19.08
N SER A 94 -16.80 13.18 18.64
CA SER A 94 -16.84 14.58 19.05
C SER A 94 -18.05 15.31 18.44
N LEU A 95 -18.40 15.01 17.19
CA LEU A 95 -19.58 15.59 16.53
C LEU A 95 -20.87 15.15 17.21
N GLY A 96 -20.99 13.87 17.57
CA GLY A 96 -22.15 13.38 18.32
C GLY A 96 -22.35 14.07 19.67
N GLN A 97 -21.30 14.63 20.27
CA GLN A 97 -21.39 15.43 21.50
C GLN A 97 -21.56 16.93 21.25
N ALA A 98 -20.96 17.47 20.18
CA ALA A 98 -20.94 18.90 19.88
C ALA A 98 -22.17 19.38 19.12
N ILE A 99 -22.77 18.50 18.29
CA ILE A 99 -23.97 18.79 17.52
C ILE A 99 -25.19 18.52 18.41
N THR A 100 -25.47 19.52 19.24
CA THR A 100 -26.68 19.56 20.05
C THR A 100 -27.87 20.08 19.22
N PRO A 101 -29.12 19.77 19.63
CA PRO A 101 -30.31 20.34 19.01
C PRO A 101 -30.28 21.88 18.94
N GLU A 102 -29.69 22.55 19.93
CA GLU A 102 -29.54 24.00 19.95
C GLU A 102 -28.60 24.51 18.84
N VAL A 103 -27.44 23.87 18.65
CA VAL A 103 -26.49 24.20 17.58
C VAL A 103 -27.11 23.95 16.22
N MET A 104 -27.84 22.83 16.07
CA MET A 104 -28.51 22.48 14.84
C MET A 104 -29.63 23.48 14.49
N GLY A 105 -30.41 23.92 15.49
CA GLY A 105 -31.40 24.97 15.33
C GLY A 105 -30.80 26.28 14.82
N GLN A 106 -29.65 26.69 15.37
CA GLN A 106 -28.93 27.89 14.89
C GLN A 106 -28.43 27.76 13.45
N ILE A 107 -27.95 26.59 13.05
CA ILE A 107 -27.51 26.32 11.66
C ILE A 107 -28.68 26.50 10.70
N VAL A 108 -29.83 25.90 11.02
CA VAL A 108 -31.05 26.04 10.19
C VAL A 108 -31.49 27.49 10.10
N THR A 109 -31.53 28.21 11.23
CA THR A 109 -31.94 29.63 11.23
C THR A 109 -31.02 30.47 10.36
N LYS A 110 -29.70 30.34 10.48
CA LYS A 110 -28.73 31.09 9.66
C LYS A 110 -28.78 30.73 8.18
N MET A 111 -28.98 29.45 7.86
CA MET A 111 -29.16 29.03 6.48
C MET A 111 -30.44 29.61 5.90
N ALA A 112 -31.53 29.53 6.64
CA ALA A 112 -32.81 30.01 6.20
C ALA A 112 -32.82 31.55 6.07
N GLU A 113 -32.16 32.29 6.96
CA GLU A 113 -31.90 33.73 6.81
C GLU A 113 -31.16 34.06 5.51
N LYS A 114 -30.13 33.29 5.14
CA LYS A 114 -29.37 33.55 3.91
C LYS A 114 -30.11 33.15 2.64
N TYR A 115 -30.84 32.04 2.66
CA TYR A 115 -31.46 31.46 1.48
C TYR A 115 -32.84 32.08 1.18
N PHE A 116 -33.65 32.34 2.22
CA PHE A 116 -34.97 32.95 2.08
C PHE A 116 -34.96 34.48 2.20
N ALA A 117 -33.80 35.11 2.37
CA ALA A 117 -33.66 36.56 2.14
C ALA A 117 -33.88 36.95 0.66
N GLN A 118 -33.85 35.99 -0.27
CA GLN A 118 -34.00 36.24 -1.71
C GLN A 118 -35.37 35.80 -2.27
N ASP A 119 -36.12 34.95 -1.57
CA ASP A 119 -37.42 34.44 -2.04
C ASP A 119 -38.37 34.16 -0.86
N ASP A 120 -39.48 34.91 -0.81
CA ASP A 120 -40.40 34.99 0.36
C ASP A 120 -41.35 33.78 0.47
N ASN A 121 -41.35 32.87 -0.51
CA ASN A 121 -42.39 31.83 -0.63
C ASN A 121 -41.87 30.39 -0.60
N GLY A 122 -40.60 30.19 -0.24
CA GLY A 122 -39.98 28.87 -0.20
C GLY A 122 -40.36 28.07 1.05
N THR A 123 -40.65 26.78 0.86
CA THR A 123 -40.89 25.83 1.95
C THR A 123 -39.59 25.06 2.23
N ILE A 124 -39.18 25.04 3.50
CA ILE A 124 -38.01 24.27 3.96
C ILE A 124 -38.48 22.88 4.31
N GLU A 125 -37.85 21.86 3.73
CA GLU A 125 -38.02 20.48 4.15
C GLU A 125 -36.84 20.07 5.03
N LEU A 126 -37.14 19.66 6.27
CA LEU A 126 -36.15 19.18 7.22
C LEU A 126 -36.34 17.68 7.40
N LEU A 127 -35.31 16.89 7.09
CA LEU A 127 -35.29 15.46 7.36
C LEU A 127 -34.43 15.20 8.60
N LEU A 128 -35.06 14.61 9.61
CA LEU A 128 -34.49 14.39 10.94
C LEU A 128 -34.70 12.95 11.41
N SER A 129 -33.86 12.51 12.35
CA SER A 129 -34.08 11.28 13.11
C SER A 129 -35.31 11.45 14.04
N PRO A 130 -36.02 10.37 14.39
CA PRO A 130 -37.16 10.46 15.32
C PRO A 130 -36.78 10.96 16.72
N ALA A 131 -35.54 10.72 17.16
CA ALA A 131 -35.06 11.12 18.47
C ALA A 131 -34.79 12.63 18.55
N ASP A 132 -34.19 13.20 17.49
CA ASP A 132 -33.81 14.61 17.45
C ASP A 132 -34.99 15.52 17.10
N ALA A 133 -35.98 15.00 16.37
CA ALA A 133 -37.10 15.79 15.91
C ALA A 133 -37.93 16.40 17.04
N ALA A 134 -38.18 15.68 18.14
CA ALA A 134 -38.96 16.21 19.25
C ALA A 134 -38.25 17.39 19.95
N ALA A 135 -36.92 17.32 20.07
CA ALA A 135 -36.11 18.39 20.66
C ALA A 135 -35.98 19.59 19.72
N LEU A 136 -35.82 19.32 18.43
CA LEU A 136 -35.56 20.35 17.41
C LEU A 136 -36.84 21.08 16.98
N GLU A 137 -37.98 20.39 16.94
CA GLU A 137 -39.26 20.97 16.52
C GLU A 137 -39.69 22.13 17.43
N ALA A 138 -39.47 22.02 18.74
CA ALA A 138 -39.80 23.10 19.68
C ALA A 138 -38.89 24.32 19.50
N GLY A 139 -37.57 24.11 19.37
CA GLY A 139 -36.59 25.19 19.19
C GLY A 139 -36.68 25.88 17.83
N LEU A 140 -36.88 25.10 16.77
CA LEU A 140 -37.02 25.60 15.40
C LEU A 140 -38.31 26.37 15.20
N LYS A 141 -39.45 25.89 15.72
CA LYS A 141 -40.72 26.64 15.61
C LYS A 141 -40.62 28.00 16.29
N ALA A 142 -39.95 28.11 17.44
CA ALA A 142 -39.77 29.38 18.11
C ALA A 142 -38.85 30.34 17.33
N GLY A 143 -37.72 29.85 16.80
CA GLY A 143 -36.72 30.68 16.11
C GLY A 143 -37.07 31.01 14.65
N LEU A 144 -37.54 30.04 13.87
CA LEU A 144 -37.88 30.23 12.45
C LEU A 144 -39.15 31.06 12.27
N VAL A 145 -40.19 30.86 13.09
CA VAL A 145 -41.43 31.64 12.99
C VAL A 145 -41.20 33.10 13.40
N ALA A 146 -40.21 33.38 14.26
CA ALA A 146 -39.86 34.72 14.67
C ALA A 146 -39.02 35.48 13.60
N ASN A 147 -38.13 34.78 12.90
CA ASN A 147 -37.19 35.40 11.96
C ASN A 147 -37.58 35.28 10.48
N LEU A 148 -38.46 34.35 10.11
CA LEU A 148 -38.81 34.06 8.72
C LEU A 148 -40.33 33.89 8.54
N LYS A 149 -40.87 34.48 7.47
CA LYS A 149 -42.25 34.23 7.01
C LYS A 149 -42.42 32.88 6.30
N ALA A 150 -41.34 32.10 6.19
CA ALA A 150 -41.34 30.78 5.59
C ALA A 150 -41.97 29.75 6.56
N LYS A 151 -42.73 28.80 6.02
CA LYS A 151 -43.28 27.68 6.79
C LYS A 151 -42.33 26.49 6.69
N PRO A 152 -41.61 26.11 7.75
CA PRO A 152 -40.82 24.88 7.74
C PRO A 152 -41.75 23.66 7.79
N GLU A 153 -41.56 22.74 6.86
CA GLU A 153 -42.18 21.43 6.86
C GLU A 153 -41.17 20.41 7.39
N ILE A 154 -41.43 19.85 8.57
CA ILE A 154 -40.55 18.89 9.21
C ILE A 154 -41.02 17.49 8.83
N GLN A 155 -40.16 16.72 8.17
CA GLN A 155 -40.40 15.34 7.83
C GLN A 155 -39.50 14.44 8.68
N LEU A 156 -40.12 13.49 9.38
CA LEU A 156 -39.38 12.48 10.14
C LEU A 156 -38.92 11.40 9.18
N SER A 157 -37.64 11.05 9.25
CA SER A 157 -37.08 9.98 8.43
C SER A 157 -36.36 8.96 9.32
N SER A 158 -36.64 7.67 9.10
CA SER A 158 -35.93 6.58 9.78
C SER A 158 -34.59 6.23 9.12
N ASN A 159 -34.25 6.88 8.01
CA ASN A 159 -33.06 6.59 7.21
C ASN A 159 -31.82 7.37 7.65
N ILE A 160 -31.94 8.26 8.64
CA ILE A 160 -30.84 9.03 9.21
C ILE A 160 -30.70 8.63 10.67
N ALA A 161 -29.52 8.12 11.03
CA ALA A 161 -29.22 7.70 12.40
C ALA A 161 -29.06 8.90 13.35
N ALA A 162 -28.36 9.96 12.90
CA ALA A 162 -28.14 11.21 13.62
C ALA A 162 -27.83 12.37 12.65
N GLY A 163 -28.23 13.59 13.03
CA GLY A 163 -28.01 14.82 12.27
C GLY A 163 -29.21 15.28 11.42
N LEU A 164 -28.97 16.19 10.48
CA LEU A 164 -30.03 16.94 9.77
C LEU A 164 -29.76 17.03 8.27
N LYS A 165 -30.80 16.86 7.45
CA LYS A 165 -30.77 17.28 6.04
C LYS A 165 -31.75 18.40 5.78
N ILE A 166 -31.29 19.44 5.08
CA ILE A 166 -32.09 20.62 4.73
C ILE A 166 -32.30 20.64 3.23
N GLY A 167 -33.56 20.53 2.79
CA GLY A 167 -33.96 20.67 1.40
C GLY A 167 -34.87 21.87 1.18
N VAL A 168 -34.96 22.32 -0.07
CA VAL A 168 -35.97 23.30 -0.49
C VAL A 168 -36.99 22.60 -1.39
N LYS A 169 -38.26 22.65 -0.98
CA LYS A 169 -39.35 21.96 -1.68
C LYS A 169 -39.47 22.42 -3.13
N GLY A 170 -39.44 21.47 -4.06
CA GLY A 170 -39.52 21.75 -5.51
C GLY A 170 -38.17 22.02 -6.18
N THR A 171 -37.05 21.86 -5.46
CA THR A 171 -35.69 21.88 -6.02
C THR A 171 -34.95 20.62 -5.64
N ASP A 172 -34.02 20.15 -6.47
CA ASP A 172 -33.11 19.02 -6.15
C ASP A 172 -31.96 19.42 -5.22
N LEU A 173 -32.08 20.55 -4.51
CA LEU A 173 -31.04 21.04 -3.62
C LEU A 173 -31.25 20.53 -2.20
N PHE A 174 -30.30 19.72 -1.74
CA PHE A 174 -30.24 19.22 -0.37
C PHE A 174 -28.86 19.48 0.23
N PHE A 175 -28.86 19.98 1.46
CA PHE A 175 -27.66 20.12 2.28
C PHE A 175 -27.69 19.05 3.37
N ASP A 176 -26.63 18.24 3.42
CA ASP A 176 -26.48 17.15 4.38
C ASP A 176 -25.58 17.58 5.54
N PHE A 177 -26.15 17.62 6.74
CA PHE A 177 -25.48 17.89 8.01
C PHE A 177 -25.60 16.67 8.94
N SER A 178 -25.63 15.46 8.38
CA SER A 178 -25.42 14.24 9.14
C SER A 178 -24.00 14.19 9.73
N ASP A 179 -23.84 13.45 10.83
CA ASP A 179 -22.53 13.22 11.44
C ASP A 179 -21.55 12.62 10.43
N ASP A 180 -22.03 11.76 9.54
CA ASP A 180 -21.22 11.16 8.47
C ASP A 180 -20.73 12.21 7.48
N ALA A 181 -21.62 13.07 6.97
CA ALA A 181 -21.26 14.12 6.01
C ALA A 181 -20.28 15.14 6.61
N LEU A 182 -20.48 15.52 7.88
CA LEU A 182 -19.59 16.45 8.57
C LEU A 182 -18.25 15.81 8.92
N THR A 183 -18.25 14.53 9.31
CA THR A 183 -17.01 13.76 9.52
C THR A 183 -16.20 13.72 8.23
N GLU A 184 -16.84 13.45 7.10
CA GLU A 184 -16.17 13.42 5.79
C GLU A 184 -15.56 14.78 5.44
N VAL A 185 -16.31 15.87 5.59
CA VAL A 185 -15.80 17.23 5.32
C VAL A 185 -14.61 17.57 6.23
N ILE A 186 -14.71 17.31 7.53
CA ILE A 186 -13.61 17.59 8.47
C ILE A 186 -12.40 16.72 8.17
N CYS A 187 -12.58 15.43 7.88
CA CYS A 187 -11.49 14.51 7.55
C CYS A 187 -10.87 14.84 6.19
N SER A 188 -11.63 15.34 5.21
CA SER A 188 -11.09 15.82 3.94
C SER A 188 -10.15 17.01 4.12
N TYR A 189 -10.38 17.84 5.13
CA TYR A 189 -9.56 19.00 5.45
C TYR A 189 -8.37 18.65 6.36
N ALA A 190 -8.61 17.85 7.40
CA ALA A 190 -7.61 17.50 8.41
C ALA A 190 -6.69 16.35 7.99
N GLY A 191 -7.20 15.40 7.20
CA GLY A 191 -6.47 14.23 6.71
C GLY A 191 -5.20 14.56 5.93
N PRO A 192 -5.23 15.48 4.94
CA PRO A 192 -4.03 15.92 4.23
C PRO A 192 -2.99 16.58 5.14
N LYS A 193 -3.41 17.35 6.16
CA LYS A 193 -2.50 17.99 7.12
C LYS A 193 -1.84 16.99 8.06
N LEU A 194 -2.59 15.98 8.50
CA LEU A 194 -2.07 14.88 9.29
C LEU A 194 -1.05 14.06 8.48
N ALA A 195 -1.37 13.76 7.22
CA ALA A 195 -0.46 13.07 6.30
C ALA A 195 0.83 13.86 6.04
N ALA A 196 0.75 15.19 5.97
CA ALA A 196 1.93 16.06 5.85
C ALA A 196 2.80 16.01 7.12
N ALA A 197 2.19 16.10 8.31
CA ALA A 197 2.92 16.03 9.59
C ALA A 197 3.65 14.70 9.82
N ILE A 198 3.12 13.59 9.30
CA ILE A 198 3.76 12.26 9.40
C ILE A 198 4.97 12.13 8.47
N LYS A 199 4.98 12.83 7.34
CA LYS A 199 6.07 12.75 6.35
C LYS A 199 7.30 13.58 6.72
N GLY A 200 7.16 14.52 7.66
CA GLY A 200 8.21 15.48 8.03
C GLY A 200 8.28 16.65 7.07
#